data_AF-A0A8X7C6E9-F1
#
_entry.id   AF-A0A8X7C6E9-F1
#
_cell.length_a   1.000
_cell.length_b   1.000
_cell.length_c   1.000
_cell.angle_alpha   90.00
_cell.angle_beta   90.00
_cell.angle_gamma   90.00
#
_symmetry.space_group_name_H-M   'P 1'
#
loop_
_entity.id
_entity.type
_entity.pdbx_description
1 polymer ?
#
loop_
_entity_poly.entity_id
_entity_poly.type
_entity_poly.pdbx_seq_one_letter_code
_entity_poly.pdbx_strand_id
1 'polypeptide(L)'
;MKLNKLVSSSRRKNRKRHFNAPSHIRRKIMSSPLSKELRQKYGVRSVPIRRDDEVMITRGHYKGPQVGNSCDGNVNNACIFTWCFCSLCSG
;
A
#
# COMPACT_ATOMS: atom_id res chain seq x y z
N MET A 1 5.15 -19.95 12.88
CA MET A 1 3.90 -20.49 12.29
C MET A 1 2.72 -19.71 12.86
N LYS A 2 1.61 -19.59 12.14
CA LYS A 2 0.44 -18.85 12.63
C LYS A 2 -0.27 -19.64 13.74
N LEU A 3 -0.44 -19.04 14.92
CA LEU A 3 -1.00 -19.70 16.10
C LEU A 3 -2.52 -19.47 16.30
N ASN A 4 -3.05 -18.34 15.80
CA ASN A 4 -4.46 -18.00 15.98
C ASN A 4 -5.38 -18.76 15.00
N LYS A 5 -6.25 -19.60 15.55
CA LYS A 5 -7.22 -20.45 14.81
C LYS A 5 -8.33 -19.66 14.09
N LEU A 6 -8.69 -18.47 14.58
CA LEU A 6 -9.80 -17.68 14.02
C LEU A 6 -9.42 -16.96 12.70
N VAL A 7 -8.12 -16.75 12.48
CA VAL A 7 -7.66 -16.09 11.28
C VAL A 7 -7.32 -17.17 10.24
N SER A 8 -7.94 -17.13 9.06
CA SER A 8 -7.66 -18.09 7.99
C SER A 8 -6.31 -17.84 7.30
N SER A 9 -5.58 -18.89 6.92
CA SER A 9 -4.39 -18.84 6.05
C SER A 9 -4.70 -19.08 4.56
N SER A 10 -5.93 -19.51 4.26
CA SER A 10 -6.36 -19.82 2.89
C SER A 10 -6.22 -18.62 1.94
N ARG A 11 -5.48 -18.81 0.84
CA ARG A 11 -5.23 -17.81 -0.20
C ARG A 11 -6.52 -17.24 -0.80
N ARG A 12 -7.51 -18.10 -1.08
CA ARG A 12 -8.82 -17.70 -1.65
C ARG A 12 -9.56 -16.73 -0.72
N LYS A 13 -9.63 -17.04 0.58
CA LYS A 13 -10.31 -16.20 1.58
C LYS A 13 -9.60 -14.85 1.74
N ASN A 14 -8.27 -14.82 1.72
CA ASN A 14 -7.51 -13.57 1.85
C ASN A 14 -7.71 -12.64 0.65
N ARG A 15 -7.60 -13.17 -0.58
CA ARG A 15 -7.85 -12.39 -1.81
C ARG A 15 -9.27 -11.81 -1.85
N LYS A 16 -10.29 -12.61 -1.52
CA LYS A 16 -11.69 -12.14 -1.47
C LYS A 16 -11.86 -10.96 -0.49
N ARG A 17 -11.24 -11.03 0.70
CA ARG A 17 -11.29 -9.94 1.69
C ARG A 17 -10.57 -8.68 1.23
N HIS A 18 -9.43 -8.83 0.54
CA HIS A 18 -8.65 -7.68 0.05
C HIS A 18 -9.41 -6.89 -1.02
N PHE A 19 -9.92 -7.56 -2.05
CA PHE A 19 -10.63 -6.89 -3.15
C PHE A 19 -12.00 -6.33 -2.72
N ASN A 20 -12.72 -7.06 -1.86
CA ASN A 20 -14.05 -6.66 -1.39
C ASN A 20 -14.01 -5.83 -0.10
N ALA A 21 -12.85 -5.30 0.30
CA ALA A 21 -12.72 -4.52 1.52
C ALA A 21 -13.57 -3.23 1.47
N PRO A 22 -14.25 -2.82 2.55
CA PRO A 22 -14.93 -1.53 2.65
C PRO A 22 -13.92 -0.36 2.73
N SER A 23 -14.40 0.86 2.48
CA SER A 23 -13.58 2.08 2.35
C SER A 23 -12.62 2.33 3.51
N HIS A 24 -13.10 2.23 4.76
CA HIS A 24 -12.28 2.46 5.96
C HIS A 24 -11.13 1.44 6.11
N ILE A 25 -11.32 0.20 5.61
CA ILE A 25 -10.27 -0.83 5.60
C ILE A 25 -9.31 -0.59 4.43
N ARG A 26 -9.83 -0.26 3.24
CA ARG A 26 -9.00 0.09 2.08
C ARG A 26 -8.01 1.20 2.42
N ARG A 27 -8.44 2.23 3.14
CA ARG A 27 -7.57 3.32 3.59
C ARG A 27 -6.39 2.84 4.46
N LYS A 28 -6.61 1.85 5.33
CA LYS A 28 -5.53 1.27 6.16
C LYS A 28 -4.59 0.39 5.34
N ILE A 29 -5.12 -0.33 4.34
CA ILE A 29 -4.33 -1.15 3.41
C ILE A 29 -3.43 -0.25 2.54
N MET A 30 -3.94 0.91 2.12
CA MET A 30 -3.24 1.91 1.31
C MET A 30 -2.40 2.86 2.17
N SER A 31 -1.55 2.30 3.04
CA SER A 31 -0.58 3.06 3.83
C SER A 31 0.79 3.07 3.17
N SER A 32 1.45 4.22 3.16
CA SER A 32 2.82 4.39 2.67
C SER A 32 3.82 4.56 3.83
N PRO A 33 5.07 4.11 3.66
CA PRO A 33 6.14 4.40 4.62
C PRO A 33 6.58 5.88 4.52
N LEU A 34 6.94 6.46 5.66
CA LEU A 34 7.52 7.80 5.72
C LEU A 34 9.02 7.80 5.34
N SER A 35 9.53 8.96 4.91
CA SER A 35 10.96 9.18 4.72
C SER A 35 11.73 9.04 6.04
N LYS A 36 13.05 8.83 5.96
CA LYS A 36 13.87 8.58 7.16
C LYS A 36 13.84 9.76 8.14
N GLU A 37 13.87 10.99 7.62
CA GLU A 37 13.82 12.22 8.41
C GLU A 37 12.47 12.40 9.12
N LEU A 38 11.36 12.22 8.39
CA LEU A 38 10.02 12.32 8.95
C LEU A 38 9.75 11.22 9.98
N ARG A 39 10.28 10.02 9.75
CA ARG A 39 10.19 8.91 10.69
C ARG A 39 10.93 9.21 12.00
N GLN A 40 12.05 9.92 11.95
CA GLN A 40 12.77 10.33 13.17
C GLN A 40 12.01 11.42 13.92
N LYS A 41 11.42 12.40 13.22
CA LYS A 41 10.65 13.49 13.82
C LYS A 41 9.38 13.01 14.52
N TYR A 42 8.62 12.12 13.88
CA TYR A 42 7.30 11.69 14.37
C TYR A 42 7.28 10.31 15.02
N GLY A 43 8.36 9.52 14.92
CA GLY A 43 8.45 8.16 15.47
C GLY A 43 7.56 7.11 14.78
N VAL A 44 6.77 7.50 13.79
CA VAL A 44 5.83 6.61 13.08
C VAL A 44 6.45 6.05 11.81
N ARG A 45 6.20 4.77 11.53
CA ARG A 45 6.73 4.08 10.34
C ARG A 45 5.94 4.35 9.06
N SER A 46 4.61 4.43 9.14
CA SER A 46 3.72 4.52 7.98
C SER A 46 2.42 5.24 8.30
N VAL A 47 1.88 5.96 7.31
CA VAL A 47 0.66 6.76 7.43
C VAL A 47 -0.28 6.41 6.25
N PRO A 48 -1.61 6.36 6.44
CA PRO A 48 -2.54 6.22 5.32
C PRO A 48 -2.47 7.45 4.41
N ILE A 49 -2.33 7.22 3.10
CA ILE A 49 -2.15 8.28 2.11
C ILE A 49 -3.37 9.20 2.08
N ARG A 50 -3.14 10.51 2.10
CA ARG A 50 -4.15 11.56 1.92
C ARG A 50 -3.91 12.28 0.60
N ARG A 51 -4.97 12.88 0.05
CA ARG A 51 -4.80 13.91 -0.99
C ARG A 51 -4.08 15.08 -0.34
N ASP A 52 -3.23 15.77 -1.09
CA ASP A 52 -2.38 16.90 -0.65
C ASP A 52 -1.03 16.53 0.01
N ASP A 53 -0.67 15.25 0.09
CA ASP A 53 0.68 14.83 0.55
C ASP A 53 1.69 14.76 -0.62
N GLU A 54 2.92 15.24 -0.38
CA GLU A 54 4.05 15.07 -1.30
C GLU A 54 4.64 13.66 -1.19
N VAL A 55 4.75 12.96 -2.32
CA VAL A 55 5.24 11.57 -2.37
C VAL A 55 6.33 11.39 -3.41
N MET A 56 7.26 10.48 -3.12
CA MET A 56 8.34 10.08 -4.03
C MET A 56 8.16 8.63 -4.47
N ILE A 57 8.26 8.37 -5.76
CA ILE A 57 8.16 7.02 -6.34
C ILE A 57 9.49 6.28 -6.16
N THR A 58 9.50 5.21 -5.35
CA THR A 58 10.72 4.44 -5.04
C THR A 58 11.00 3.29 -6.04
N ARG A 59 9.96 2.76 -6.70
CA ARG A 59 10.01 1.56 -7.56
C ARG A 59 9.22 1.79 -8.85
N GLY A 60 9.59 1.12 -9.94
CA GLY A 60 8.91 1.19 -11.24
C GLY A 60 9.61 2.11 -12.25
N HIS A 61 8.96 2.31 -13.40
CA HIS A 61 9.50 3.09 -14.52
C HIS A 61 9.70 4.58 -14.19
N TYR A 62 8.84 5.15 -13.34
CA TYR A 62 8.91 6.56 -12.93
C TYR A 62 9.75 6.77 -11.66
N LYS A 63 10.76 5.93 -11.43
CA LYS A 63 11.66 6.06 -10.28
C LYS A 63 12.61 7.25 -10.50
N GLY A 64 12.53 8.26 -9.64
CA GLY A 64 13.41 9.43 -9.68
C GLY A 64 13.00 10.49 -8.64
N PRO A 65 13.82 11.54 -8.43
CA PRO A 65 13.57 12.62 -7.48
C PRO A 65 12.50 13.61 -8.00
N GLN A 66 11.45 13.08 -8.64
CA GLN A 66 10.31 13.86 -9.09
C GLN A 66 9.45 14.09 -7.84
N VAL A 67 9.73 15.18 -7.11
CA VAL A 67 8.82 15.72 -6.09
C VAL A 67 7.69 16.41 -6.86
N GLY A 68 6.81 15.58 -7.42
CA GLY A 68 5.96 15.97 -8.55
C GLY A 68 4.52 15.55 -8.36
N ASN A 69 3.84 16.36 -7.54
CA ASN A 69 2.41 16.61 -7.46
C ASN A 69 1.49 15.50 -6.94
N SER A 70 0.56 15.99 -6.11
CA SER A 70 -0.65 15.37 -5.57
C SER A 70 -1.10 14.12 -6.32
N CYS A 71 -1.37 13.06 -5.56
CA CYS A 71 -2.08 11.89 -6.06
C CYS A 71 -3.53 12.27 -6.42
N ASP A 72 -3.71 12.94 -7.56
CA ASP A 72 -5.01 13.29 -8.16
C ASP A 72 -5.65 12.09 -8.87
N GLY A 73 -4.90 10.99 -9.00
CA GLY A 73 -5.40 9.70 -9.46
C GLY A 73 -6.10 8.92 -8.36
N ASN A 74 -7.36 8.54 -8.62
CA ASN A 74 -8.22 7.69 -7.80
C ASN A 74 -7.41 6.69 -6.94
N VAL A 75 -7.24 7.01 -5.65
CA VAL A 75 -6.35 6.34 -4.68
C VAL A 75 -6.60 4.83 -4.61
N ASN A 76 -7.79 4.40 -5.04
CA ASN A 76 -8.23 3.01 -5.12
C ASN A 76 -7.30 2.09 -5.92
N ASN A 77 -6.52 2.57 -6.91
CA ASN A 77 -5.69 1.70 -7.76
C ASN A 77 -4.18 1.97 -7.68
N ALA A 78 -3.76 3.18 -7.29
CA ALA A 78 -2.37 3.62 -7.44
C ALA A 78 -1.36 2.85 -6.55
N CYS A 79 -1.77 2.36 -5.38
CA CYS A 79 -0.90 1.55 -4.51
C CYS A 79 -1.16 0.03 -4.58
N ILE A 80 -2.22 -0.42 -5.27
CA ILE A 80 -2.55 -1.86 -5.35
C ILE A 80 -1.56 -2.62 -6.22
N PHE A 81 -0.90 -1.96 -7.19
CA PHE A 81 0.04 -2.62 -8.10
C PHE A 81 1.31 -3.14 -7.41
N THR A 82 1.67 -2.64 -6.23
CA THR A 82 2.82 -3.18 -5.48
C THR A 82 2.51 -4.52 -4.79
N TRP A 83 1.25 -4.94 -4.74
CA TRP A 83 0.84 -6.20 -4.07
C TRP A 83 0.18 -7.22 -5.01
N CYS A 84 0.10 -6.93 -6.31
CA CYS A 84 -0.56 -7.79 -7.27
C CYS A 84 0.29 -8.02 -8.53
N PHE A 85 1.52 -8.52 -8.43
CA PHE A 85 2.16 -9.31 -9.51
C PHE A 85 3.44 -10.03 -9.02
N CYS A 86 3.29 -11.07 -8.20
CA CYS A 86 4.35 -12.06 -7.98
C CYS A 86 3.75 -13.41 -7.55
N SER A 87 2.88 -13.98 -8.39
CA SER A 87 2.52 -15.41 -8.35
C SER A 87 1.57 -15.89 -9.46
N LEU A 88 1.39 -15.13 -10.56
CA LEU A 88 0.71 -15.59 -11.78
C LEU A 88 1.30 -14.84 -12.99
N CYS A 89 2.48 -15.27 -13.43
CA CYS A 89 3.04 -15.12 -14.80
C CYS A 89 4.48 -15.66 -14.75
N SER A 90 4.58 -16.97 -14.53
CA SER A 90 5.77 -17.79 -14.79
C SER A 90 5.18 -19.17 -15.05
N GLY A 91 4.69 -19.30 -16.27
CA GLY A 91 3.94 -20.41 -16.83
C GLY A 91 3.67 -20.04 -18.27
#